data_AF-A0A8K0BPV8-F1
#
_entry.id   AF-A0A8K0BPV8-F1
#
_cell.length_a   1.000
_cell.length_b   1.000
_cell.length_c   1.000
_cell.angle_alpha   90.00
_cell.angle_beta   90.00
_cell.angle_gamma   90.00
#
_symmetry.space_group_name_H-M   'P 1'
#
loop_
_entity.id
_entity.type
_entity.pdbx_description
1 polymer ?
#
loop_
_entity_poly.entity_id
_entity_poly.type
_entity_poly.pdbx_seq_one_letter_code
_entity_poly.pdbx_strand_id
1 'polypeptide(L)'
;MAGLPHIPGPENLRPFTPASLAAIEQRIAEAEALKVKQQQVELPEEEEIKPSSDLEAGKNLPLIYGDPPLELIGTPLEDLDPFYKDKKTFIVLNKGKSIFRFSATPALYLLGPFHPIRRGAIKVLIHSYP
;
A
#
# COMPACT_ATOMS: atom_id res chain seq x y z
N MET A 1 7.76 -22.47 20.39
CA MET A 1 8.63 -21.27 20.45
C MET A 1 7.97 -20.20 19.59
N ALA A 2 7.34 -19.20 20.20
CA ALA A 2 6.85 -18.05 19.43
C ALA A 2 8.09 -17.30 18.92
N GLY A 3 8.25 -17.18 17.60
CA GLY A 3 9.31 -16.37 17.02
C GLY A 3 9.21 -14.94 17.52
N LEU A 4 10.35 -14.27 17.70
CA LEU A 4 10.36 -12.83 17.99
C LEU A 4 9.52 -12.11 16.93
N PRO A 5 8.67 -11.13 17.32
CA PRO A 5 7.93 -10.35 16.35
C PRO A 5 8.92 -9.69 15.38
N HIS A 6 8.73 -9.91 14.08
CA HIS A 6 9.53 -9.26 13.05
C HIS A 6 9.32 -7.75 13.17
N ILE A 7 10.33 -7.03 13.62
CA ILE A 7 10.28 -5.57 13.65
C ILE A 7 10.43 -5.11 12.19
N PRO A 8 9.44 -4.42 11.61
CA PRO A 8 9.57 -3.90 10.26
C PRO A 8 10.70 -2.88 10.22
N GLY A 9 11.59 -3.02 9.23
CA GLY A 9 12.72 -2.12 8.99
C GLY A 9 12.64 -1.44 7.62
N PRO A 10 13.69 -0.70 7.21
CA PRO A 10 13.75 -0.04 5.90
C PRO A 10 13.61 -1.00 4.72
N GLU A 11 13.92 -2.29 4.89
CA GLU A 11 13.73 -3.36 3.91
C GLU A 11 12.26 -3.64 3.55
N ASN A 12 11.32 -3.18 4.38
CA ASN A 12 9.89 -3.25 4.10
C ASN A 12 9.44 -2.16 3.11
N LEU A 13 10.25 -1.14 2.85
CA LEU A 13 9.97 -0.09 1.86
C LEU A 13 10.26 -0.59 0.45
N ARG A 14 9.33 -1.36 -0.10
CA ARG A 14 9.50 -2.01 -1.42
C ARG A 14 8.87 -1.18 -2.53
N PRO A 15 9.52 -1.01 -3.69
CA PRO A 15 8.90 -0.37 -4.84
C PRO A 15 7.61 -1.09 -5.26
N PHE A 16 6.57 -0.32 -5.56
CA PHE A 16 5.35 -0.85 -6.14
C PHE A 16 5.58 -1.15 -7.63
N THR A 17 5.46 -2.42 -8.01
CA THR A 17 5.74 -2.90 -9.37
C THR A 17 4.49 -3.49 -10.02
N PRO A 18 4.50 -3.75 -11.34
CA PRO A 18 3.44 -4.52 -11.99
C PRO A 18 3.22 -5.90 -11.34
N ALA A 19 4.28 -6.54 -10.82
CA ALA A 19 4.16 -7.78 -10.08
C ALA A 19 3.44 -7.59 -8.73
N SER A 20 3.71 -6.48 -8.03
CA SER A 20 3.00 -6.11 -6.80
C SER A 20 1.49 -5.95 -7.06
N LEU A 21 1.11 -5.26 -8.14
CA LEU A 21 -0.28 -5.10 -8.54
C LEU A 21 -0.94 -6.44 -8.91
N ALA A 22 -0.27 -7.26 -9.71
CA ALA A 22 -0.76 -8.58 -10.09
C ALA A 22 -0.98 -9.48 -8.87
N ALA A 23 -0.07 -9.44 -7.89
CA ALA A 23 -0.21 -10.20 -6.64
C ALA A 23 -1.42 -9.74 -5.81
N ILE A 24 -1.70 -8.43 -5.76
CA ILE A 24 -2.92 -7.89 -5.12
C ILE A 24 -4.17 -8.37 -5.86
N GLU A 25 -4.17 -8.30 -7.19
CA GLU A 25 -5.31 -8.74 -8.00
C GLU A 25 -5.63 -10.22 -7.83
N GLN A 26 -4.59 -11.06 -7.73
CA GLN A 26 -4.74 -12.48 -7.42
C GLN A 26 -5.37 -12.69 -6.05
N ARG A 27 -4.87 -12.03 -5.00
CA ARG A 27 -5.43 -12.15 -3.64
C ARG A 27 -6.87 -11.68 -3.56
N ILE A 28 -7.22 -10.59 -4.24
CA ILE A 28 -8.62 -10.10 -4.31
C ILE A 28 -9.52 -11.15 -4.97
N ALA A 29 -9.12 -11.71 -6.12
CA ALA A 29 -9.90 -12.73 -6.81
C ALA A 29 -10.08 -14.01 -5.98
N GLU A 30 -9.04 -14.44 -5.27
CA GLU A 30 -9.11 -15.58 -4.34
C GLU A 30 -10.04 -15.30 -3.17
N ALA A 31 -9.97 -14.11 -2.56
CA ALA A 31 -10.84 -13.70 -1.47
C ALA A 31 -12.32 -13.62 -1.91
N GLU A 32 -12.59 -13.09 -3.10
CA GLU A 32 -13.94 -13.08 -3.69
C GLU A 32 -14.47 -14.50 -3.92
N ALA A 33 -13.64 -15.40 -4.47
CA ALA A 33 -14.01 -16.80 -4.68
C ALA A 33 -14.27 -17.54 -3.36
N LEU A 34 -13.48 -17.27 -2.32
CA LEU A 34 -13.69 -17.79 -0.97
C LEU A 34 -14.99 -17.27 -0.36
N LYS A 35 -15.27 -15.96 -0.49
CA LYS A 35 -16.49 -15.35 0.01
C LYS A 35 -17.75 -15.97 -0.61
N VAL A 36 -17.73 -16.21 -1.93
CA VAL A 36 -18.84 -16.90 -2.63
C VAL A 36 -19.05 -18.31 -2.07
N LYS A 37 -17.97 -19.05 -1.80
CA LYS A 37 -18.05 -20.39 -1.19
C LYS A 37 -18.57 -20.34 0.25
N GLN A 38 -18.11 -19.39 1.07
CA GLN A 38 -18.57 -19.22 2.45
C GLN A 38 -20.06 -18.88 2.53
N GLN A 39 -20.55 -18.03 1.62
CA GLN A 39 -21.97 -17.69 1.50
C GLN A 39 -22.84 -18.91 1.14
N GLN A 40 -22.31 -19.87 0.37
CA GLN A 40 -23.01 -21.12 0.07
C GLN A 40 -23.07 -22.07 1.28
N VAL A 41 -22.23 -21.88 2.29
CA VAL A 41 -22.07 -22.79 3.44
C VAL A 41 -22.47 -22.13 4.78
N GLU A 42 -23.04 -20.91 4.76
CA GLU A 42 -23.43 -20.11 5.95
C GLU A 42 -22.34 -20.04 7.04
N LEU A 43 -21.08 -19.90 6.61
CA LEU A 43 -19.96 -19.75 7.54
C LEU A 43 -19.89 -18.32 8.11
N PRO A 44 -19.42 -18.13 9.36
CA PRO A 44 -19.22 -16.80 9.94
C PRO A 44 -18.22 -15.97 9.12
N GLU A 45 -18.49 -14.67 8.98
CA GLU A 45 -17.57 -13.74 8.32
C GLU A 45 -16.26 -13.60 9.12
N GLU A 46 -15.12 -13.52 8.42
CA GLU A 46 -13.83 -13.26 9.04
C GLU A 46 -13.76 -11.85 9.63
N GLU A 47 -13.02 -11.68 10.73
CA GLU A 47 -12.84 -10.38 11.38
C GLU A 47 -12.15 -9.37 10.44
N GLU A 48 -12.78 -8.21 10.24
CA GLU A 48 -12.19 -7.12 9.49
C GLU A 48 -11.01 -6.51 10.26
N ILE A 49 -9.81 -6.60 9.68
CA ILE A 49 -8.63 -5.87 10.16
C ILE A 49 -8.92 -4.37 10.04
N LYS A 50 -8.59 -3.57 11.08
CA LYS A 50 -8.72 -2.11 11.03
C LYS A 50 -7.44 -1.46 10.48
N PRO A 51 -7.54 -0.33 9.77
CA PRO A 51 -6.35 0.43 9.35
C PRO A 51 -5.54 0.89 10.56
N SER A 52 -4.22 0.87 10.42
CA SER A 52 -3.31 1.29 11.48
C SER A 52 -3.26 2.81 11.62
N SER A 53 -3.45 3.32 12.84
CA SER A 53 -3.39 4.76 13.14
C SER A 53 -2.02 5.37 12.84
N ASP A 54 -0.96 4.59 12.95
CA ASP A 54 0.43 5.04 12.78
C ASP A 54 0.81 5.13 11.29
N LEU A 55 0.04 4.48 10.42
CA LEU A 55 0.21 4.45 8.96
C LEU A 55 -0.92 5.19 8.24
N GLU A 56 -1.54 6.14 8.94
CA GLU A 56 -2.55 7.03 8.38
C GLU A 56 -1.92 7.97 7.34
N ALA A 57 -2.64 8.23 6.25
CA ALA A 57 -2.17 9.13 5.21
C ALA A 57 -1.98 10.56 5.77
N GLY A 58 -0.88 11.20 5.39
CA GLY A 58 -0.46 12.52 5.89
C GLY A 58 0.40 12.46 7.16
N LYS A 59 0.46 11.32 7.87
CA LYS A 59 1.40 11.15 8.98
C LYS A 59 2.79 10.79 8.49
N ASN A 60 3.79 11.04 9.33
CA ASN A 60 5.16 10.64 9.07
C ASN A 60 5.35 9.15 9.29
N LEU A 61 6.23 8.56 8.49
CA LEU A 61 6.65 7.18 8.59
C LEU A 61 7.15 6.88 10.03
N PRO A 62 6.61 5.87 10.72
CA PRO A 62 7.06 5.49 12.05
C PRO A 62 8.57 5.19 12.07
N LEU A 63 9.25 5.59 13.16
CA LEU A 63 10.70 5.50 13.31
C LEU A 63 11.26 4.07 13.16
N ILE A 64 10.43 3.05 13.37
CA ILE A 64 10.80 1.63 13.21
C ILE A 64 11.29 1.31 11.79
N TYR A 65 10.77 2.00 10.78
CA TYR A 65 11.18 1.81 9.38
C TYR A 65 12.51 2.50 9.04
N GLY A 66 13.11 3.24 9.98
CA GLY A 66 14.35 3.97 9.77
C GLY A 66 14.25 5.12 8.78
N ASP A 67 15.39 5.51 8.22
CA ASP A 67 15.49 6.54 7.19
C ASP A 67 15.35 5.91 5.79
N PRO A 68 14.31 6.24 5.02
CA PRO A 68 14.18 5.76 3.65
C PRO A 68 15.35 6.24 2.78
N PRO A 69 15.94 5.37 1.93
CA PRO A 69 16.87 5.81 0.90
C PRO A 69 16.26 6.91 0.01
N LEU A 70 17.07 7.88 -0.42
CA LEU A 70 16.64 9.01 -1.25
C LEU A 70 15.94 8.57 -2.55
N GLU A 71 16.30 7.41 -3.10
CA GLU A 71 15.71 6.83 -4.31
C GLU A 71 14.24 6.44 -4.14
N LEU A 72 13.81 6.16 -2.91
CA LEU A 72 12.43 5.78 -2.58
C LEU A 72 11.53 7.01 -2.38
N ILE A 73 12.10 8.20 -2.20
CA ILE A 73 11.34 9.44 -2.05
C ILE A 73 10.68 9.82 -3.38
N GLY A 74 9.36 9.99 -3.35
CA GLY A 74 8.57 10.24 -4.55
C GLY A 74 8.42 9.03 -5.49
N THR A 75 8.87 7.86 -5.05
CA THR A 75 8.72 6.59 -5.77
C THR A 75 7.49 5.84 -5.21
N PRO A 76 6.63 5.26 -6.06
CA PRO A 76 5.57 4.37 -5.60
C PRO A 76 6.14 3.17 -4.82
N LEU A 77 5.63 2.94 -3.61
CA LEU A 77 5.98 1.84 -2.72
C LEU A 77 4.75 0.98 -2.43
N GLU A 78 4.97 -0.30 -2.12
CA GLU A 78 3.93 -1.19 -1.58
C GLU A 78 3.35 -0.61 -0.28
N ASP A 79 2.05 -0.83 -0.04
CA ASP A 79 1.40 -0.33 1.18
C ASP A 79 1.89 -1.09 2.41
N LEU A 80 2.29 -0.35 3.44
CA LEU A 80 2.87 -0.92 4.66
C LEU A 80 1.80 -1.43 5.63
N ASP A 81 0.57 -0.94 5.49
CA ASP A 81 -0.52 -1.29 6.39
C ASP A 81 -1.18 -2.59 5.93
N PRO A 82 -1.17 -3.66 6.76
CA PRO A 82 -1.81 -4.94 6.42
C PRO A 82 -3.28 -4.82 6.03
N PHE A 83 -3.99 -3.79 6.49
CA PHE A 83 -5.35 -3.50 6.05
C PHE A 83 -5.45 -3.30 4.53
N TYR A 84 -4.41 -2.76 3.90
CA TYR A 84 -4.36 -2.50 2.47
C TYR A 84 -3.72 -3.63 1.65
N LYS A 85 -3.36 -4.76 2.28
CA LYS A 85 -2.70 -5.89 1.60
C LYS A 85 -3.48 -6.41 0.38
N ASP A 86 -4.81 -6.37 0.45
CA ASP A 86 -5.73 -6.82 -0.61
C ASP A 86 -6.52 -5.65 -1.19
N LYS A 87 -5.97 -4.44 -1.08
CA LYS A 87 -6.53 -3.24 -1.71
C LYS A 87 -5.60 -2.81 -2.83
N LYS A 88 -6.18 -2.39 -3.95
CA LYS A 88 -5.41 -1.80 -5.06
C LYS A 88 -4.92 -0.42 -4.63
N THR A 89 -3.89 -0.35 -3.79
CA THR A 89 -3.26 0.90 -3.33
C THR A 89 -1.74 0.81 -3.40
N PHE A 90 -1.11 1.97 -3.39
CA PHE A 90 0.32 2.14 -3.21
C PHE A 90 0.55 3.41 -2.40
N ILE A 91 1.68 3.49 -1.71
CA ILE A 91 2.07 4.71 -0.98
C ILE A 91 3.21 5.42 -1.69
N VAL A 92 3.40 6.70 -1.38
CA VAL A 92 4.56 7.49 -1.77
C VAL A 92 5.00 8.30 -0.57
N LEU A 93 6.31 8.41 -0.38
CA LEU A 93 6.89 9.22 0.70
C LEU A 93 7.42 10.54 0.13
N ASN A 94 7.20 11.65 0.85
CA ASN A 94 7.90 12.92 0.58
C ASN A 94 9.24 12.99 1.34
N LYS A 95 9.99 14.09 1.19
CA LYS A 95 11.27 14.31 1.89
C LYS A 95 11.12 14.34 3.43
N GLY A 96 9.95 14.78 3.93
CA GLY A 96 9.59 14.76 5.34
C GLY A 96 9.15 13.38 5.86
N LYS A 97 9.22 12.34 5.02
CA LYS A 97 8.75 10.97 5.28
C LYS A 97 7.24 10.86 5.51
N SER A 98 6.45 11.84 5.08
CA SER A 98 5.00 11.77 5.17
C SER A 98 4.44 10.76 4.18
N ILE A 99 3.47 9.95 4.63
CA ILE A 99 2.86 8.86 3.88
C ILE A 99 1.71 9.41 3.03
N PHE A 100 1.80 9.29 1.71
CA PHE A 100 0.70 9.59 0.79
C PHE A 100 0.18 8.30 0.17
N ARG A 101 -1.10 7.99 0.36
CA ARG A 101 -1.72 6.77 -0.15
C ARG A 101 -2.57 7.05 -1.38
N PHE A 102 -2.35 6.30 -2.45
CA PHE A 102 -3.06 6.45 -3.72
C PHE A 102 -3.67 5.12 -4.15
N SER A 103 -4.78 5.18 -4.90
CA SER A 103 -5.36 3.99 -5.54
C SER A 103 -4.47 3.50 -6.69
N ALA A 104 -4.30 2.19 -6.87
CA ALA A 104 -3.68 1.59 -8.03
C ALA A 104 -4.66 1.36 -9.20
N THR A 105 -5.93 1.77 -9.07
CA THR A 105 -6.88 1.75 -10.20
C THR A 105 -6.51 2.81 -11.25
N PRO A 106 -6.79 2.59 -12.55
CA PRO A 106 -6.59 3.59 -13.59
C PRO A 106 -7.39 4.87 -13.32
N ALA A 107 -6.70 6.01 -13.19
CA ALA A 107 -7.36 7.31 -13.10
C ALA A 107 -7.86 7.73 -14.48
N LEU A 108 -9.07 8.30 -14.55
CA LEU A 108 -9.74 8.65 -15.82
C LEU A 108 -9.79 7.46 -16.80
N TYR A 109 -9.85 6.22 -16.30
CA TYR A 109 -9.82 4.96 -17.06
C TYR A 109 -8.54 4.70 -17.89
N LEU A 110 -7.56 5.61 -17.91
CA LEU A 110 -6.38 5.56 -18.79
C LEU A 110 -5.06 5.61 -18.02
N LEU A 111 -5.01 6.35 -16.92
CA LEU A 111 -3.78 6.66 -16.20
C LEU A 111 -3.56 5.66 -15.06
N GLY A 112 -3.06 4.47 -15.42
CA GLY A 112 -2.63 3.45 -14.46
C GLY A 112 -1.55 3.95 -13.48
N PRO A 113 -1.28 3.19 -12.40
CA PRO A 113 -0.33 3.59 -11.35
C PRO A 113 1.10 3.77 -11.86
N PHE A 114 1.45 3.13 -12.97
CA PHE A 114 2.77 3.21 -13.61
C PHE A 114 2.86 4.28 -14.71
N HIS A 115 1.78 5.00 -15.00
CA HIS A 115 1.75 5.98 -16.08
C HIS A 115 2.65 7.20 -15.76
N PRO A 116 3.56 7.63 -16.66
CA PRO A 116 4.52 8.69 -16.37
C PRO A 116 3.87 10.03 -16.01
N ILE A 117 2.81 10.44 -16.71
CA ILE A 117 2.06 11.67 -16.39
C ILE A 117 1.52 11.62 -14.95
N ARG A 118 0.89 10.51 -14.56
CA ARG A 118 0.36 10.33 -13.21
C ARG A 118 1.45 10.37 -12.16
N ARG A 119 2.58 9.70 -12.40
CA ARG A 119 3.74 9.74 -11.50
C ARG A 119 4.31 11.15 -11.37
N GLY A 120 4.39 11.90 -12.47
CA GLY A 120 4.80 13.30 -12.47
C GLY A 120 3.87 14.17 -11.64
N ALA A 121 2.56 14.05 -11.84
CA ALA A 121 1.55 14.79 -11.08
C ALA A 121 1.61 14.50 -9.58
N ILE A 122 1.75 13.22 -9.19
CA ILE A 122 1.91 12.82 -7.78
C ILE A 122 3.17 13.45 -7.18
N LYS A 123 4.31 13.41 -7.90
CA LYS A 123 5.56 14.04 -7.42
C LYS A 123 5.40 15.53 -7.14
N VAL A 124 4.69 16.26 -8.02
CA VAL A 124 4.39 17.69 -7.79
C VAL A 124 3.50 17.87 -6.56
N LEU A 125 2.42 17.09 -6.47
CA LEU A 125 1.45 17.17 -5.37
C LEU A 125 2.11 16.98 -3.99
N ILE A 126 2.92 15.93 -3.82
CA ILE A 126 3.53 15.62 -2.52
C ILE A 126 4.71 16.53 -2.16
N HIS A 127 5.27 17.24 -3.14
CA HIS A 127 6.38 18.16 -2.90
C HIS A 127 5.90 19.50 -2.35
N SER A 128 4.68 19.92 -2.71
CA SER A 128 4.06 21.15 -2.22
C SER A 128 3.45 21.02 -0.83
N TYR A 129 3.25 19.80 -0.33
CA TYR A 129 2.69 19.57 0.99
C TYR A 129 3.81 19.69 2.05
N PRO A 130 3.70 20.63 3.01
CA PRO A 130 4.71 20.86 4.03
C PRO A 130 4.92 19.65 4.95
#